data_AF-A0A5P8E9Y9-F1
#
_entry.id   AF-A0A5P8E9Y9-F1
#
_cell.length_a   1.000
_cell.length_b   1.000
_cell.length_c   1.000
_cell.angle_alpha   90.00
_cell.angle_beta   90.00
_cell.angle_gamma   90.00
#
_symmetry.space_group_name_H-M   'P 1'
#
loop_
_entity.id
_entity.type
_entity.pdbx_description
1 polymer ?
#
loop_
_entity_poly.entity_id
_entity_poly.type
_entity_poly.pdbx_seq_one_letter_code
_entity_poly.pdbx_strand_id
1 'polypeptide(L)' 'MKEEIVKDLISRLMEEKGFTMDKAFDAVYTSRLFEKLNNPKTGLFFQSSGYVYSFLTSELGM' A
#
# COMPACT_ATOMS: atom_id res chain seq x y z
N MET A 1 -10.75 -2.64 -9.07
CA MET A 1 -10.80 -2.77 -7.59
C MET A 1 -9.42 -2.69 -6.96
N LYS A 2 -8.49 -3.59 -7.25
CA LYS A 2 -7.11 -3.55 -6.69
C LYS A 2 -6.28 -2.36 -7.18
N GLU A 3 -6.41 -1.99 -8.45
CA GLU A 3 -5.72 -0.82 -9.02
C GLU A 3 -6.14 0.51 -8.38
N GLU A 4 -7.40 0.65 -7.97
CA GLU A 4 -7.85 1.87 -7.28
C GLU A 4 -7.23 2.01 -5.89
N ILE A 5 -7.14 0.91 -5.14
CA ILE A 5 -6.49 0.89 -3.83
C ILE A 5 -5.01 1.27 -3.97
N VAL A 6 -4.31 0.68 -4.94
CA VAL A 6 -2.91 0.99 -5.23
C VAL A 6 -2.74 2.47 -5.60
N LYS A 7 -3.62 3.00 -6.45
CA LYS A 7 -3.55 4.40 -6.88
C LYS A 7 -3.79 5.36 -5.72
N ASP A 8 -4.73 5.06 -4.84
CA ASP A 8 -5.00 5.85 -3.63
C ASP A 8 -3.81 5.83 -2.65
N LEU A 9 -3.21 4.65 -2.44
CA LEU A 9 -1.99 4.49 -1.64
C LEU A 9 -0.81 5.28 -2.21
N ILE A 10 -0.62 5.22 -3.53
CA ILE A 10 0.44 5.96 -4.22
C ILE A 10 0.22 7.47 -4.08
N SER A 11 -0.99 7.96 -4.35
CA SER A 11 -1.31 9.37 -4.16
C SER A 11 -1.03 9.83 -2.73
N ARG A 12 -1.43 9.05 -1.71
CA ARG A 12 -1.12 9.37 -0.31
C ARG A 12 0.37 9.36 0.00
N LEU A 13 1.13 8.39 -0.52
CA LEU A 13 2.59 8.37 -0.34
C LEU A 13 3.26 9.58 -1.03
N MET A 14 2.76 9.99 -2.19
CA MET A 14 3.25 11.17 -2.89
C MET A 14 2.91 12.46 -2.13
N GLU A 15 1.68 12.59 -1.64
CA GLU A 15 1.21 13.79 -0.92
C GLU A 15 1.75 13.90 0.51
N GLU A 16 1.73 12.82 1.30
CA GLU A 16 2.19 12.85 2.70
C GLU A 16 3.70 12.65 2.85
N LYS A 17 4.31 11.77 2.06
CA LYS A 17 5.74 11.43 2.19
C LYS A 17 6.60 12.10 1.12
N GLY A 18 6.02 12.79 0.14
CA GLY A 18 6.76 13.44 -0.94
C GLY A 18 7.45 12.44 -1.87
N PHE A 19 6.96 11.21 -1.95
CA PHE A 19 7.56 10.18 -2.80
C PHE A 19 7.40 10.54 -4.27
N THR A 20 8.41 10.22 -5.07
CA THR A 20 8.25 10.20 -6.53
C THR A 20 7.36 9.03 -6.91
N MET A 21 6.62 9.18 -8.02
CA MET A 21 5.70 8.15 -8.51
C MET A 21 6.38 6.77 -8.55
N ASP A 22 7.58 6.67 -9.12
CA ASP A 22 8.35 5.43 -9.21
C ASP A 22 8.65 4.82 -7.82
N LYS A 23 9.09 5.63 -6.85
CA LYS A 23 9.32 5.20 -5.47
C LYS A 23 8.06 4.74 -4.77
N ALA A 24 6.93 5.41 -5.01
CA ALA A 24 5.66 5.04 -4.44
C ALA A 24 5.14 3.72 -5.03
N PHE A 25 5.30 3.52 -6.34
CA PHE A 25 5.04 2.24 -6.99
C PHE A 25 5.93 1.15 -6.42
N ASP A 26 7.25 1.37 -6.39
CA ASP A 26 8.20 0.39 -5.89
C ASP A 26 7.88 0.02 -4.43
N ALA A 27 7.64 1.00 -3.56
CA ALA A 27 7.26 0.76 -2.17
C ALA A 27 5.95 -0.04 -2.00
N VAL A 28 4.92 0.25 -2.81
CA VAL A 28 3.66 -0.49 -2.76
C VAL A 28 3.82 -1.91 -3.28
N TYR A 29 4.51 -2.10 -4.41
CA TYR A 29 4.69 -3.42 -5.04
C TYR A 29 5.71 -4.31 -4.34
N THR A 30 6.74 -3.73 -3.73
CA THR A 30 7.74 -4.46 -2.91
C THR A 30 7.25 -4.75 -1.50
N SER A 31 6.22 -4.06 -1.03
CA SER A 31 5.65 -4.34 0.28
C SER A 31 4.93 -5.69 0.30
N ARG A 32 5.10 -6.37 1.42
CA ARG A 32 4.33 -7.58 1.75
C ARG A 32 2.83 -7.33 1.81
N LEU A 33 2.39 -6.08 1.94
CA LEU A 33 0.99 -5.70 1.78
C LEU A 33 0.45 -6.19 0.44
N PHE A 34 1.15 -5.95 -0.67
CA PHE A 34 0.68 -6.29 -2.00
C PHE A 34 0.68 -7.80 -2.25
N GLU A 35 1.65 -8.53 -1.69
CA GLU A 35 1.64 -9.98 -1.63
C GLU A 35 0.45 -10.51 -0.82
N LYS A 36 0.15 -9.91 0.34
CA LYS A 36 -1.02 -10.27 1.16
C LYS A 36 -2.33 -9.89 0.48
N LEU A 37 -2.37 -8.78 -0.26
CA LEU A 37 -3.53 -8.33 -1.02
C LEU A 37 -3.87 -9.32 -2.15
N ASN A 38 -2.85 -9.92 -2.78
CA ASN A 38 -3.02 -11.00 -3.74
C ASN A 38 -3.26 -12.37 -3.11
N ASN A 39 -3.06 -12.51 -1.79
CA ASN A 39 -3.26 -13.77 -1.10
C ASN A 39 -4.59 -13.74 -0.31
N PRO A 40 -5.68 -14.31 -0.87
CA PRO A 40 -7.01 -14.28 -0.25
C PRO A 40 -7.08 -15.00 1.11
N LYS A 41 -6.09 -15.83 1.47
CA LYS A 41 -6.01 -16.48 2.77
C LYS A 41 -5.63 -15.54 3.92
N THR A 42 -5.09 -14.36 3.63
CA THR A 42 -4.55 -13.47 4.68
C THR A 42 -5.63 -12.61 5.34
N GLY A 43 -6.83 -12.52 4.77
CA GLY A 43 -7.94 -11.71 5.29
C GLY A 43 -7.68 -10.19 5.26
N LEU A 44 -6.52 -9.74 4.76
CA LEU A 44 -6.13 -8.33 4.75
C LEU A 44 -7.03 -7.47 3.84
N PHE A 45 -7.59 -8.10 2.80
CA PHE A 45 -8.53 -7.46 1.87
C PHE A 45 -9.85 -7.03 2.54
N PHE A 46 -10.15 -7.54 3.74
CA PHE A 46 -11.38 -7.26 4.47
C PHE A 46 -11.26 -6.11 5.49
N GLN A 47 -10.07 -5.50 5.60
CA GLN A 47 -9.79 -4.41 6.53
C GLN A 47 -9.89 -3.05 5.82
N SER A 48 -10.20 -1.99 6.58
CA SER A 48 -10.30 -0.62 6.05
C SER A 48 -9.01 -0.15 5.37
N SER A 49 -9.15 0.68 4.33
CA SER A 49 -8.02 1.28 3.58
C SER A 49 -7.01 2.00 4.46
N GLY A 50 -7.43 2.55 5.61
CA GLY A 50 -6.53 3.15 6.60
C GLY A 50 -5.58 2.14 7.26
N TYR A 51 -6.04 0.92 7.54
CA TYR A 51 -5.19 -0.14 8.10
C TYR A 51 -4.16 -0.62 7.08
N VAL A 52 -4.58 -0.77 5.83
CA VAL A 52 -3.72 -1.12 4.69
C VAL A 52 -2.60 -0.08 4.51
N TYR A 53 -2.93 1.20 4.59
CA TYR A 53 -1.94 2.29 4.52
C TYR A 53 -0.98 2.29 5.71
N SER A 54 -1.49 2.18 6.94
CA SER A 54 -0.67 2.18 8.14
C SER A 54 0.27 0.97 8.21
N PHE A 55 -0.19 -0.20 7.74
CA PHE A 55 0.66 -1.39 7.62
C PHE A 55 1.78 -1.18 6.61
N LEU A 56 1.48 -0.56 5.47
CA LEU A 56 2.49 -0.23 4.46
C LEU A 56 3.56 0.72 5.02
N THR A 57 3.14 1.83 5.64
CA THR A 57 4.09 2.79 6.23
C THR A 57 4.93 2.13 7.33
N SER A 58 4.32 1.31 8.17
CA SER A 58 5.04 0.56 9.21
C SER A 58 6.04 -0.44 8.63
N GLU A 59 5.73 -1.10 7.50
CA GLU A 59 6.66 -2.02 6.83
C GLU A 59 7.85 -1.30 6.20
N LEU A 60 7.58 -0.13 5.61
CA LEU A 60 8.62 0.72 5.03
C LEU A 60 9.48 1.41 6.10
N GLY A 61 9.21 1.18 7.38
CA GLY A 61 9.92 1.77 8.51
C GLY A 61 9.65 3.26 8.70
N MET A 62 8.44 3.71 8.33
CA MET A 62 8.02 5.11 8.23
C MET A 62 6.95 5.54 9.22
#